data_AF-A0ABC8AXX0-F1
#
_entry.id   AF-A0ABC8AXX0-F1
#
_cell.length_a   1.000
_cell.length_b   1.000
_cell.length_c   1.000
_cell.angle_alpha   90.00
_cell.angle_beta   90.00
_cell.angle_gamma   90.00
#
_symmetry.space_group_name_H-M   'P 1'
#
loop_
_entity.id
_entity.type
_entity.pdbx_description
1 polymer ?
#
loop_
_entity_poly.entity_id
_entity_poly.type
_entity_poly.pdbx_seq_one_letter_code
_entity_poly.pdbx_strand_id
1 'polypeptide(L)'
;MRSWVAVVLAVAASASGLGAVSAAPAQGKQVVVLGDSFSANAWVVDSEAEDCAHGSTSWPTRLGAALGVAGTADFLDVSCPGASIVTPPTRTAASEAEHAARAGAFGPRTELVALQFGLNDRWGENTTTMWYALQQCVLDLIRGCGAEAAVPDRGLGYA
;
A
#
# COMPACT_ATOMS: atom_id res chain seq x y z
N MET A 1 79.78 39.25 -1.96
CA MET A 1 79.06 37.95 -1.97
C MET A 1 77.74 38.14 -1.26
N ARG A 2 76.62 38.08 -1.98
CA ARG A 2 75.24 38.05 -1.46
C ARG A 2 74.30 37.75 -2.64
N SER A 3 74.08 36.47 -2.89
CA SER A 3 73.14 35.99 -3.90
C SER A 3 71.72 36.18 -3.37
N TRP A 4 70.88 36.88 -4.14
CA TRP A 4 69.43 36.92 -3.92
C TRP A 4 68.81 35.95 -4.92
N VAL A 5 68.21 34.86 -4.43
CA VAL A 5 67.44 33.92 -5.26
C VAL A 5 66.02 34.46 -5.36
N ALA A 6 65.62 34.87 -6.55
CA ALA A 6 64.22 35.15 -6.87
C ALA A 6 63.48 33.82 -7.09
N VAL A 7 62.52 33.51 -6.23
CA VAL A 7 61.60 32.38 -6.43
C VAL A 7 60.39 32.91 -7.21
N VAL A 8 60.21 32.42 -8.43
CA VAL A 8 59.03 32.67 -9.27
C VAL A 8 58.05 31.51 -9.09
N LEU A 9 56.79 31.88 -8.87
CA LEU A 9 55.61 31.04 -8.65
C LEU A 9 55.32 30.04 -9.79
N ALA A 10 54.80 28.87 -9.40
CA ALA A 10 53.86 28.10 -10.23
C ALA A 10 52.81 27.44 -9.31
N VAL A 11 51.73 28.16 -9.01
CA VAL A 11 50.50 27.52 -8.49
C VAL A 11 49.76 27.00 -9.72
N ALA A 12 49.91 25.71 -9.99
CA ALA A 12 49.09 25.02 -10.99
C ALA A 12 47.66 24.97 -10.45
N ALA A 13 46.78 25.78 -11.03
CA ALA A 13 45.34 25.68 -10.80
C ALA A 13 44.83 24.43 -11.53
N SER A 14 44.72 23.32 -10.79
CA SER A 14 44.06 22.09 -11.22
C SER A 14 42.56 22.33 -11.29
N ALA A 15 42.09 23.01 -12.33
CA ALA A 15 40.67 23.07 -12.68
C ALA A 15 40.25 21.72 -13.30
N SER A 16 40.22 20.67 -12.48
CA SER A 16 39.60 19.40 -12.82
C SER A 16 38.10 19.64 -12.90
N GLY A 17 37.50 19.39 -14.07
CA GLY A 17 36.10 19.64 -14.36
C GLY A 17 35.17 19.02 -13.32
N LEU A 18 34.59 19.86 -12.46
CA LEU A 18 33.37 19.54 -11.74
C LEU A 18 32.23 19.71 -12.74
N GLY A 19 31.92 18.65 -13.49
CA GLY A 19 30.60 18.54 -14.10
C GLY A 19 29.56 18.69 -13.00
N ALA A 20 28.52 19.49 -13.23
CA ALA A 20 27.45 19.66 -12.26
C ALA A 20 26.88 18.27 -11.90
N VAL A 21 27.14 17.82 -10.66
CA VAL A 21 26.55 16.59 -10.14
C VAL A 21 25.10 16.96 -9.81
N SER A 22 24.20 16.69 -10.76
CA SER A 22 22.77 16.79 -10.49
C SER A 22 22.40 15.66 -9.55
N ALA A 23 21.79 15.99 -8.41
CA ALA A 23 21.25 14.98 -7.50
C ALA A 23 20.22 14.14 -8.28
N ALA A 24 20.26 12.82 -8.10
CA ALA A 24 19.23 11.96 -8.67
C ALA A 24 17.85 12.45 -8.20
N PRO A 25 16.80 12.36 -9.04
CA PRO A 25 15.45 12.68 -8.62
C PRO A 25 15.12 11.91 -7.34
N ALA A 26 14.54 12.60 -6.36
CA ALA A 26 14.11 11.95 -5.13
C ALA A 26 13.13 10.81 -5.48
N GLN A 27 13.26 9.67 -4.80
CA GLN A 27 12.44 8.49 -5.04
C GLN A 27 11.07 8.61 -4.35
N GLY A 28 10.11 7.79 -4.77
CA GLY A 28 8.77 7.73 -4.19
C GLY A 28 7.70 8.29 -5.12
N LYS A 29 6.48 7.82 -4.87
CA LYS A 29 5.23 8.27 -5.50
C LYS A 29 4.51 9.17 -4.52
N GLN A 30 3.82 10.20 -5.00
CA GLN A 30 3.11 11.13 -4.12
C GLN A 30 2.05 10.42 -3.25
N VAL A 31 1.30 9.50 -3.86
CA VAL A 31 0.21 8.77 -3.19
C VAL A 31 0.36 7.26 -3.42
N VAL A 32 0.35 6.51 -2.33
CA VAL A 32 0.38 5.04 -2.32
C VAL A 32 -0.83 4.55 -1.53
N VAL A 33 -1.61 3.65 -2.12
CA VAL A 33 -2.77 3.04 -1.47
C VAL A 33 -2.57 1.55 -1.33
N LEU A 34 -2.79 1.07 -0.10
CA LEU A 34 -2.87 -0.34 0.26
C LEU A 34 -4.28 -0.60 0.80
N GLY A 35 -4.82 -1.78 0.58
CA GLY A 35 -6.09 -2.11 1.21
C GLY A 35 -6.83 -3.29 0.61
N ASP A 36 -8.06 -3.45 1.07
CA ASP A 36 -8.92 -4.56 0.68
C ASP A 36 -9.99 -4.17 -0.37
N SER A 37 -11.04 -4.99 -0.48
CA SER A 37 -12.19 -4.76 -1.38
C SER A 37 -12.91 -3.44 -1.14
N PHE A 38 -12.83 -2.87 0.06
CA PHE A 38 -13.43 -1.57 0.36
C PHE A 38 -12.57 -0.40 -0.15
N SER A 39 -11.25 -0.61 -0.31
CA SER A 39 -10.41 0.30 -1.09
C SER A 39 -10.66 0.13 -2.57
N ALA A 40 -10.56 -1.11 -3.06
CA ALA A 40 -10.67 -1.42 -4.47
C ALA A 40 -12.07 -1.11 -5.04
N ASN A 41 -13.11 -1.08 -4.20
CA ASN A 41 -14.52 -0.99 -4.61
C ASN A 41 -14.88 -2.02 -5.69
N ALA A 42 -14.35 -3.23 -5.53
CA ALA A 42 -14.58 -4.36 -6.39
C ALA A 42 -14.95 -5.56 -5.53
N TRP A 43 -16.02 -6.24 -5.93
CA TRP A 43 -16.48 -7.46 -5.29
C TRP A 43 -15.98 -8.63 -6.12
N VAL A 44 -14.96 -9.31 -5.61
CA VAL A 44 -14.52 -10.57 -6.20
C VAL A 44 -15.30 -11.66 -5.47
N VAL A 45 -16.20 -12.31 -6.19
CA VAL A 45 -16.98 -13.47 -5.68
C VAL A 45 -16.09 -14.69 -5.43
N ASP A 46 -14.86 -14.66 -5.94
CA ASP A 46 -13.81 -15.65 -5.73
C ASP A 46 -12.65 -15.01 -4.94
N SER A 47 -12.56 -15.27 -3.64
CA SER A 47 -11.52 -14.71 -2.76
C SER A 47 -10.10 -15.15 -3.11
N GLU A 48 -9.94 -16.14 -4.01
CA GLU A 48 -8.66 -16.68 -4.45
C GLU A 48 -8.22 -16.11 -5.82
N ALA A 49 -9.04 -15.29 -6.49
CA ALA A 49 -8.66 -14.72 -7.78
C ALA A 49 -7.54 -13.67 -7.61
N GLU A 50 -6.44 -13.83 -8.34
CA GLU A 50 -5.28 -12.92 -8.29
C GLU A 50 -5.55 -11.54 -8.91
N ASP A 51 -6.72 -11.33 -9.52
CA ASP A 51 -7.11 -10.07 -10.14
C ASP A 51 -7.48 -9.04 -9.08
N CYS A 52 -6.52 -8.18 -8.73
CA CYS A 52 -6.74 -6.99 -7.90
C CYS A 52 -7.41 -5.87 -8.73
N ALA A 53 -8.65 -6.12 -9.16
CA ALA A 53 -9.41 -5.16 -9.94
C ALA A 53 -9.82 -3.95 -9.09
N HIS A 54 -9.70 -2.75 -9.67
CA HIS A 54 -10.16 -1.50 -9.04
C HIS A 54 -11.38 -0.95 -9.79
N GLY A 55 -12.44 -0.67 -9.05
CA GLY A 55 -13.62 -0.01 -9.61
C GLY A 55 -13.29 1.43 -10.01
N SER A 56 -13.83 1.90 -11.13
CA SER A 56 -13.64 3.30 -11.60
C SER A 56 -14.18 4.36 -10.63
N THR A 57 -15.00 3.95 -9.67
CA THR A 57 -15.55 4.81 -8.61
C THR A 57 -14.93 4.57 -7.24
N SER A 58 -13.88 3.74 -7.14
CA SER A 58 -13.18 3.46 -5.89
C SER A 58 -12.67 4.74 -5.23
N TRP A 59 -12.62 4.77 -3.89
CA TRP A 59 -12.13 5.97 -3.20
C TRP A 59 -10.69 6.31 -3.58
N PRO A 60 -9.77 5.35 -3.83
CA PRO A 60 -8.43 5.66 -4.32
C PRO A 60 -8.45 6.32 -5.70
N THR A 61 -9.29 5.82 -6.62
CA THR A 61 -9.46 6.43 -7.96
C THR A 61 -9.94 7.87 -7.85
N ARG A 62 -10.95 8.12 -7.00
CA ARG A 62 -11.48 9.48 -6.78
C ARG A 62 -10.47 10.39 -6.10
N LEU A 63 -9.70 9.87 -5.14
CA LEU A 63 -8.63 10.61 -4.46
C LEU A 63 -7.53 11.01 -5.45
N GLY A 64 -7.04 10.06 -6.25
CA GLY A 64 -6.02 10.32 -7.28
C GLY A 64 -6.49 11.38 -8.28
N ALA A 65 -7.77 11.35 -8.68
CA ALA A 65 -8.34 12.35 -9.57
C ALA A 65 -8.42 13.73 -8.90
N ALA A 66 -8.86 13.80 -7.63
CA ALA A 66 -8.96 15.04 -6.87
C ALA A 66 -7.58 15.70 -6.62
N LEU A 67 -6.54 14.88 -6.48
CA LEU A 67 -5.15 15.34 -6.30
C LEU A 67 -4.42 15.57 -7.64
N GLY A 68 -5.03 15.27 -8.77
CA GLY A 68 -4.41 15.41 -10.10
C GLY A 68 -3.28 14.42 -10.40
N VAL A 69 -3.21 13.29 -9.67
CA VAL A 69 -2.20 12.23 -9.85
C VAL A 69 -2.76 10.96 -10.48
N ALA A 70 -4.08 10.89 -10.73
CA ALA A 70 -4.68 9.74 -11.41
C ALA A 70 -4.05 9.49 -12.78
N GLY A 71 -3.62 8.24 -13.03
CA GLY A 71 -2.98 7.84 -14.29
C GLY A 71 -1.56 8.36 -14.48
N THR A 72 -0.98 9.07 -13.50
CA THR A 72 0.43 9.51 -13.55
C THR A 72 1.34 8.51 -12.86
N ALA A 73 2.66 8.70 -12.99
CA ALA A 73 3.64 7.90 -12.26
C ALA A 73 3.62 8.14 -10.74
N ASP A 74 2.95 9.20 -10.27
CA ASP A 74 2.94 9.64 -8.87
C ASP A 74 1.82 9.01 -8.03
N PHE A 75 0.95 8.21 -8.65
CA PHE A 75 -0.09 7.43 -7.97
C PHE A 75 0.19 5.93 -8.10
N LEU A 76 -0.02 5.19 -7.02
CA LEU A 76 -0.06 3.72 -7.05
C LEU A 76 -1.12 3.22 -6.07
N ASP A 77 -2.06 2.45 -6.59
CA ASP A 77 -3.01 1.68 -5.79
C ASP A 77 -2.68 0.19 -5.94
N VAL A 78 -2.25 -0.43 -4.85
CA VAL A 78 -1.99 -1.88 -4.77
C VAL A 78 -3.06 -2.61 -3.96
N SER A 79 -4.15 -1.93 -3.57
CA SER A 79 -5.24 -2.58 -2.84
C SER A 79 -5.80 -3.76 -3.62
N CYS A 80 -6.18 -4.81 -2.92
CA CYS A 80 -6.67 -6.03 -3.53
C CYS A 80 -7.92 -6.55 -2.79
N PRO A 81 -9.02 -6.86 -3.50
CA PRO A 81 -10.16 -7.51 -2.88
C PRO A 81 -9.76 -8.78 -2.10
N GLY A 82 -10.34 -8.95 -0.91
CA GLY A 82 -9.99 -10.04 -0.02
C GLY A 82 -8.68 -9.85 0.77
N ALA A 83 -7.88 -8.82 0.50
CA ALA A 83 -6.65 -8.59 1.25
C ALA A 83 -6.92 -8.41 2.75
N SER A 84 -5.99 -8.91 3.55
CA SER A 84 -6.01 -8.86 5.01
C SER A 84 -4.79 -8.12 5.52
N ILE A 85 -4.74 -7.80 6.81
CA ILE A 85 -3.54 -7.27 7.44
C ILE A 85 -2.49 -8.40 7.52
N VAL A 86 -2.88 -9.54 8.08
CA VAL A 86 -1.96 -10.67 8.36
C VAL A 86 -2.54 -12.06 8.15
N THR A 87 -3.83 -12.18 7.85
CA THR A 87 -4.53 -13.47 7.78
C THR A 87 -4.33 -14.15 6.41
N PRO A 88 -3.63 -15.29 6.31
CA PRO A 88 -3.49 -16.04 5.05
C PRO A 88 -4.79 -16.79 4.68
N PRO A 89 -4.96 -17.25 3.42
CA PRO A 89 -3.99 -17.26 2.31
C PRO A 89 -3.98 -16.00 1.43
N THR A 90 -4.87 -15.04 1.69
CA THR A 90 -5.02 -13.83 0.88
C THR A 90 -3.79 -12.93 0.95
N ARG A 91 -3.69 -11.96 0.02
CA ARG A 91 -2.66 -10.91 0.11
C ARG A 91 -2.72 -10.22 1.47
N THR A 92 -1.54 -9.99 2.05
CA THR A 92 -1.39 -9.29 3.33
C THR A 92 -0.92 -7.86 3.11
N ALA A 93 -1.08 -7.00 4.11
CA ALA A 93 -0.51 -5.65 4.10
C ALA A 93 1.02 -5.67 3.85
N ALA A 94 1.72 -6.68 4.35
CA ALA A 94 3.15 -6.86 4.09
C ALA A 94 3.43 -7.19 2.61
N SER A 95 2.62 -8.05 1.98
CA SER A 95 2.75 -8.38 0.56
C SER A 95 2.46 -7.16 -0.34
N GLU A 96 1.43 -6.38 -0.02
CA GLU A 96 1.12 -5.14 -0.76
C GLU A 96 2.21 -4.08 -0.58
N ALA A 97 2.74 -3.92 0.64
CA ALA A 97 3.87 -3.04 0.90
C ALA A 97 5.12 -3.47 0.12
N GLU A 98 5.40 -4.77 0.05
CA GLU A 98 6.52 -5.28 -0.75
C GLU A 98 6.33 -5.00 -2.24
N HIS A 99 5.10 -5.16 -2.75
CA HIS A 99 4.78 -4.78 -4.13
C HIS A 99 5.01 -3.29 -4.38
N ALA A 100 4.49 -2.43 -3.50
CA ALA A 100 4.71 -0.99 -3.59
C ALA A 100 6.20 -0.62 -3.52
N ALA A 101 6.97 -1.27 -2.63
CA ALA A 101 8.40 -1.07 -2.52
C ALA A 101 9.14 -1.44 -3.81
N ARG A 102 8.84 -2.61 -4.42
CA ARG A 102 9.40 -3.02 -5.72
C ARG A 102 9.04 -2.07 -6.85
N ALA A 103 7.89 -1.38 -6.76
CA ALA A 103 7.47 -0.34 -7.69
C ALA A 103 8.11 1.04 -7.42
N GLY A 104 9.06 1.13 -6.48
CA GLY A 104 9.72 2.40 -6.11
C GLY A 104 8.76 3.40 -5.47
N ALA A 105 7.67 2.92 -4.87
CA ALA A 105 6.60 3.77 -4.36
C ALA A 105 7.00 4.55 -3.10
N PHE A 106 7.90 3.99 -2.29
CA PHE A 106 8.34 4.59 -1.03
C PHE A 106 9.66 5.34 -1.18
N GLY A 107 9.73 6.54 -0.62
CA GLY A 107 10.91 7.42 -0.64
C GLY A 107 10.57 8.84 -0.23
N PRO A 108 11.54 9.79 -0.23
CA PRO A 108 11.34 11.15 0.24
C PRO A 108 10.25 11.97 -0.47
N ARG A 109 9.80 11.56 -1.67
CA ARG A 109 8.65 12.18 -2.36
C ARG A 109 7.29 11.59 -1.98
N THR A 110 7.27 10.59 -1.10
CA THR A 110 6.01 9.96 -0.68
C THR A 110 5.34 10.86 0.33
N GLU A 111 4.20 11.43 -0.06
CA GLU A 111 3.45 12.37 0.77
C GLU A 111 2.32 11.68 1.52
N LEU A 112 1.70 10.68 0.90
CA LEU A 112 0.58 9.94 1.48
C LEU A 112 0.73 8.44 1.25
N VAL A 113 0.67 7.69 2.34
CA VAL A 113 0.38 6.25 2.33
C VAL A 113 -0.97 6.05 3.02
N ALA A 114 -1.97 5.62 2.26
CA ALA A 114 -3.30 5.35 2.78
C ALA A 114 -3.54 3.84 2.87
N LEU A 115 -4.14 3.40 3.98
CA LEU A 115 -4.34 1.99 4.29
C LEU A 115 -5.77 1.76 4.73
N GLN A 116 -6.41 0.71 4.20
CA GLN A 116 -7.71 0.25 4.68
C GLN A 116 -7.81 -1.28 4.62
N PHE A 117 -7.91 -1.89 5.79
CA PHE A 117 -7.98 -3.34 5.97
C PHE A 117 -8.83 -3.70 7.19
N GLY A 118 -9.00 -5.00 7.42
CA GLY A 118 -9.34 -5.54 8.74
C GLY A 118 -10.57 -6.42 8.76
N LEU A 119 -11.48 -6.28 7.79
CA LEU A 119 -12.65 -7.16 7.73
C LEU A 119 -12.26 -8.58 7.30
N ASN A 120 -11.25 -8.73 6.45
CA ASN A 120 -10.76 -10.05 6.04
C ASN A 120 -9.86 -10.71 7.09
N ASP A 121 -9.56 -10.05 8.21
CA ASP A 121 -8.74 -10.62 9.27
C ASP A 121 -9.55 -11.45 10.26
N ARG A 122 -8.87 -12.45 10.81
CA ARG A 122 -9.27 -13.13 12.04
C ARG A 122 -8.72 -12.32 13.22
N TRP A 123 -9.60 -11.93 14.14
CA TRP A 123 -9.21 -11.13 15.30
C TRP A 123 -9.20 -11.98 16.57
N GLY A 124 -8.15 -11.87 17.38
CA GLY A 124 -7.98 -12.66 18.60
C GLY A 124 -7.85 -14.15 18.32
N GLU A 125 -8.59 -14.98 19.06
CA GLU A 125 -8.57 -16.44 18.93
C GLU A 125 -9.63 -16.97 17.93
N ASN A 126 -10.34 -16.07 17.25
CA ASN A 126 -11.40 -16.46 16.32
C ASN A 126 -10.85 -17.21 15.11
N THR A 127 -11.57 -18.25 14.69
CA THR A 127 -11.21 -19.05 13.51
C THR A 127 -11.85 -18.52 12.21
N THR A 128 -12.85 -17.65 12.32
CA THR A 128 -13.50 -16.96 11.19
C THR A 128 -13.03 -15.52 11.04
N THR A 129 -13.12 -14.96 9.83
CA THR A 129 -12.84 -13.54 9.59
C THR A 129 -13.93 -12.65 10.20
N MET A 130 -13.61 -11.38 10.45
CA MET A 130 -14.60 -10.38 10.86
C MET A 130 -15.70 -10.20 9.80
N TRP A 131 -15.34 -10.28 8.52
CA TRP A 131 -16.26 -10.20 7.40
C TRP A 131 -17.31 -11.32 7.46
N TYR A 132 -16.89 -12.55 7.72
CA TYR A 132 -17.80 -13.67 7.89
C TYR A 132 -18.78 -13.41 9.05
N ALA A 133 -18.25 -13.00 10.22
CA ALA A 133 -19.09 -12.70 11.39
C ALA A 133 -20.07 -11.56 11.12
N LEU A 134 -19.65 -10.51 10.41
CA LEU A 134 -20.50 -9.39 10.01
C LEU A 134 -21.60 -9.82 9.03
N GLN A 135 -21.28 -10.68 8.06
CA GLN A 135 -22.28 -11.23 7.15
C GLN A 135 -23.35 -12.01 7.91
N GLN A 136 -22.96 -12.85 8.88
CA GLN A 136 -23.93 -13.55 9.72
C GLN A 136 -24.75 -12.54 10.54
N CYS A 137 -24.12 -11.55 11.16
CA CYS A 137 -24.83 -10.52 11.93
C CYS A 137 -25.86 -9.73 11.10
N VAL A 138 -25.49 -9.25 9.91
CA VAL A 138 -26.32 -8.35 9.10
C VAL A 138 -27.37 -9.12 8.29
N LEU A 139 -27.05 -10.34 7.86
CA LEU A 139 -27.90 -11.11 6.94
C LEU A 139 -28.68 -12.24 7.63
N ASP A 140 -28.23 -12.75 8.79
CA ASP A 140 -29.01 -13.68 9.62
C ASP A 140 -29.95 -12.90 10.54
N LEU A 141 -31.07 -12.45 9.96
CA LEU A 141 -32.11 -11.70 10.68
C LEU A 141 -32.80 -12.49 11.80
N ILE A 142 -32.59 -13.82 11.86
CA ILE A 142 -33.18 -14.70 12.88
C ILE A 142 -32.27 -14.75 14.11
N ARG A 143 -30.96 -14.96 13.91
CA ARG A 143 -29.99 -15.15 15.00
C ARG A 143 -29.29 -13.85 15.41
N GLY A 144 -29.16 -12.89 14.51
CA GLY A 144 -28.59 -11.58 14.77
C GLY A 144 -27.09 -11.59 15.14
N CYS A 145 -26.68 -10.52 15.82
CA CYS A 145 -25.27 -10.10 15.94
C CYS A 145 -24.58 -10.48 17.26
N GLY A 146 -25.00 -11.55 17.93
CA GLY A 146 -24.33 -11.97 19.16
C GLY A 146 -22.93 -12.55 18.90
N ALA A 147 -22.15 -12.76 19.97
CA ALA A 147 -20.78 -13.28 19.90
C ALA A 147 -20.67 -14.63 19.16
N GLU A 148 -21.75 -15.40 19.17
CA GLU A 148 -21.89 -16.63 18.39
C GLU A 148 -21.77 -16.45 16.87
N ALA A 149 -21.89 -15.23 16.33
CA ALA A 149 -21.66 -14.95 14.92
C ALA A 149 -20.20 -15.18 14.48
N ALA A 150 -19.25 -15.20 15.42
CA ALA A 150 -17.83 -15.45 15.15
C ALA A 150 -17.44 -16.94 15.18
N VAL A 151 -18.40 -17.86 15.28
CA VAL A 151 -18.15 -19.30 15.39
C VAL A 151 -18.51 -20.02 14.07
N PRO A 152 -17.59 -20.81 13.46
CA PRO A 152 -17.84 -21.43 12.15
C PRO A 152 -18.93 -22.51 12.14
N ASP A 153 -19.09 -23.26 13.23
CA ASP A 153 -19.98 -24.43 13.31
C ASP A 153 -21.37 -24.09 13.88
N ARG A 154 -21.88 -22.92 13.52
CA ARG A 154 -23.20 -22.45 13.92
C ARG A 154 -24.28 -23.09 13.04
N GLY A 155 -24.17 -24.41 12.82
CA GLY A 155 -24.99 -25.18 11.92
C GLY A 155 -26.48 -24.89 12.08
N LEU A 156 -27.23 -25.11 11.00
CA LEU A 156 -28.69 -25.16 11.03
C LEU A 156 -29.12 -26.32 11.94
N GLY A 157 -29.13 -26.12 13.25
CA GLY A 157 -29.87 -26.95 14.18
C GLY A 157 -31.34 -26.76 13.83
N TYR A 158 -31.86 -27.60 12.94
CA TYR A 158 -33.29 -27.80 12.80
C TYR A 158 -33.80 -28.25 14.17
N ALA A 159 -34.54 -27.36 14.83
CA ALA A 159 -35.47 -27.72 15.88
C ALA A 159 -36.80 -28.14 15.24
#